data_AF-A0A645GZD1-F1
#
_entry.id   AF-A0A645GZD1-F1
#
_cell.length_a   1.000
_cell.length_b   1.000
_cell.length_c   1.000
_cell.angle_alpha   90.00
_cell.angle_beta   90.00
_cell.angle_gamma   90.00
#
_symmetry.space_group_name_H-M   'P 1'
#
loop_
_entity.id
_entity.type
_entity.pdbx_description
1 polymer ?
#
loop_
_entity_poly.entity_id
_entity_poly.type
_entity_poly.pdbx_seq_one_letter_code
_entity_poly.pdbx_strand_id
1 'polypeptide(L)'
;MSHRNVSSLNYKLDYRTVVKAYSGKIKSVEWDNFRNIPLYNIVTETDKVTIDASADTLRVLQLTEQDVLSAIHEIHGNHIPKNISLLTEYDAYYISKAGHLPLPVYRVNIDNEDKDTYYINPATGKYRHVNNHDRWGFWMYQGLHSLKIKFLLDYPWVWTLVMWTLLTGGAVVSLSGVVLGYRYVAHKCRKLKS
;
A
#
# COMPACT_ATOMS: atom_id res chain seq x y z
N MET A 1 0.70 -7.66 -11.63
CA MET A 1 1.50 -8.90 -11.52
C MET A 1 0.51 -10.06 -11.43
N SER A 2 0.42 -10.89 -12.48
CA SER A 2 -0.50 -12.03 -12.53
C SER A 2 -0.06 -13.12 -11.54
N HIS A 3 -0.98 -13.65 -10.75
CA HIS A 3 -0.77 -14.89 -9.98
C HIS A 3 -0.51 -16.01 -10.99
N ARG A 4 0.76 -16.27 -11.33
CA ARG A 4 1.10 -17.54 -11.97
C ARG A 4 0.86 -18.61 -10.92
N ASN A 5 -0.03 -19.55 -11.21
CA ASN A 5 -0.19 -20.74 -10.40
C ASN A 5 1.11 -21.52 -10.46
N VAL A 6 1.87 -21.50 -9.36
CA VAL A 6 3.00 -22.39 -9.18
C VAL A 6 2.44 -23.81 -9.18
N SER A 7 3.03 -24.69 -10.00
CA SER A 7 2.64 -26.10 -10.03
C SER A 7 2.75 -26.70 -8.64
N SER A 8 1.78 -27.51 -8.24
CA SER A 8 1.79 -28.21 -6.94
C SER A 8 3.06 -29.02 -6.72
N LEU A 9 3.72 -29.46 -7.80
CA LEU A 9 5.00 -30.19 -7.79
C LEU A 9 6.19 -29.37 -7.24
N ASN A 10 6.09 -28.05 -7.17
CA ASN A 10 7.17 -27.21 -6.65
C ASN A 10 7.12 -27.09 -5.12
N TYR A 11 6.01 -27.44 -4.47
CA TYR A 11 5.88 -27.47 -3.02
C TYR A 11 6.58 -28.73 -2.49
N LYS A 12 7.87 -28.60 -2.18
CA LYS A 12 8.67 -29.72 -1.66
C LYS A 12 8.40 -29.99 -0.18
N LEU A 13 8.01 -28.96 0.56
CA LEU A 13 7.66 -29.10 1.97
C LEU A 13 6.24 -29.68 2.14
N ASP A 14 6.13 -30.78 2.88
CA ASP A 14 4.82 -31.32 3.28
C ASP A 14 4.14 -30.36 4.28
N TYR A 15 2.93 -29.92 3.93
CA TYR A 15 2.09 -29.09 4.79
C TYR A 15 1.82 -29.73 6.16
N ARG A 16 1.87 -31.07 6.27
CA ARG A 16 1.68 -31.78 7.54
C ARG A 16 2.80 -31.48 8.54
N THR A 17 4.03 -31.33 8.04
CA THR A 17 5.19 -30.94 8.85
C THR A 17 4.98 -29.54 9.43
N VAL A 18 4.42 -28.64 8.61
CA VAL A 18 4.05 -27.29 9.04
C VAL A 18 2.94 -27.30 10.09
N VAL A 19 1.87 -28.06 9.85
CA VAL A 19 0.75 -28.17 10.81
C VAL A 19 1.19 -28.78 12.14
N LYS A 20 2.09 -29.76 12.11
CA LYS A 20 2.66 -30.38 13.31
C LYS A 20 3.53 -29.38 14.09
N ALA A 21 4.31 -28.54 13.41
CA ALA A 21 5.16 -27.55 14.07
C ALA A 21 4.36 -26.45 14.81
N TYR A 22 3.17 -26.10 14.31
CA TYR A 22 2.30 -25.06 14.90
C TYR A 22 1.06 -25.64 15.60
N SER A 23 1.09 -26.93 15.94
CA SER A 23 -0.07 -27.69 16.44
C SER A 23 -0.80 -26.96 17.58
N GLY A 24 -2.12 -26.81 17.44
CA GLY A 24 -2.99 -26.22 18.46
C GLY A 24 -3.16 -24.70 18.43
N LYS A 25 -2.46 -23.99 17.54
CA LYS A 25 -2.58 -22.51 17.38
C LYS A 25 -2.98 -22.05 15.98
N ILE A 26 -3.18 -22.98 15.04
CA ILE A 26 -3.45 -22.67 13.64
C ILE A 26 -4.96 -22.50 13.43
N LYS A 27 -5.33 -21.35 12.88
CA LYS A 27 -6.68 -21.07 12.42
C LYS A 27 -6.88 -21.48 10.96
N SER A 28 -5.92 -21.16 10.11
CA SER A 28 -5.91 -21.57 8.69
C SER A 28 -4.49 -21.70 8.14
N VAL A 29 -4.37 -22.53 7.10
CA VAL A 29 -3.18 -22.62 6.24
C VAL A 29 -3.62 -22.24 4.84
N GLU A 30 -2.98 -21.23 4.28
CA GLU A 30 -3.23 -20.72 2.93
C GLU A 30 -2.02 -21.05 2.05
N TRP A 31 -2.28 -21.58 0.85
CA TRP A 31 -1.26 -21.75 -0.18
C TRP A 31 -1.12 -20.44 -0.94
N ASP A 32 0.12 -19.96 -1.07
CA ASP A 32 0.44 -18.74 -1.81
C ASP A 32 1.75 -18.93 -2.56
N ASN A 33 2.14 -17.95 -3.35
CA ASN A 33 3.45 -17.93 -3.99
C ASN A 33 4.01 -16.51 -4.11
N PHE A 34 5.33 -16.43 -4.05
CA PHE A 34 6.07 -15.28 -4.52
C PHE A 34 6.81 -15.68 -5.78
N ARG A 35 6.22 -15.37 -6.94
CA ARG A 35 6.72 -15.80 -8.26
C ARG A 35 6.85 -17.33 -8.33
N ASN A 36 8.08 -17.83 -8.37
CA ASN A 36 8.38 -19.26 -8.45
C ASN A 36 8.66 -19.87 -7.07
N ILE A 37 8.62 -19.07 -6.00
CA ILE A 37 8.81 -19.52 -4.63
C ILE A 37 7.44 -19.89 -4.07
N PRO A 38 7.17 -21.18 -3.82
CA PRO A 38 5.93 -21.63 -3.18
C PRO A 38 5.94 -21.25 -1.69
N LEU A 39 4.82 -20.73 -1.20
CA LEU A 39 4.68 -20.22 0.16
C LEU A 39 3.51 -20.89 0.89
N TYR A 40 3.68 -21.12 2.19
CA TYR A 40 2.59 -21.43 3.10
C TYR A 40 2.37 -20.26 4.06
N ASN A 41 1.19 -19.68 3.99
CA ASN A 41 0.74 -18.62 4.88
C ASN A 41 -0.03 -19.27 6.04
N ILE A 42 0.57 -19.27 7.22
CA ILE A 42 -0.05 -19.78 8.45
C ILE A 42 -0.68 -18.60 9.17
N VAL A 43 -1.98 -18.70 9.42
CA VAL A 43 -2.71 -17.73 10.23
C VAL A 43 -2.98 -18.37 11.59
N THR A 44 -2.41 -17.80 12.64
CA THR A 44 -2.73 -18.14 14.03
C THR A 44 -3.77 -17.16 14.58
N GLU A 45 -4.16 -17.31 15.85
CA GLU A 45 -5.07 -16.34 16.48
C GLU A 45 -4.45 -14.94 16.59
N THR A 46 -3.13 -14.85 16.74
CA THR A 46 -2.41 -13.60 17.01
C THR A 46 -1.62 -13.10 15.82
N ASP A 47 -1.06 -14.00 15.00
CA ASP A 47 -0.02 -13.66 14.04
C ASP A 47 -0.24 -14.36 12.69
N LYS A 48 0.37 -13.77 11.65
CA LYS A 48 0.49 -14.40 10.33
C LYS A 48 1.95 -14.64 10.03
N VAL A 49 2.31 -15.90 9.78
CA VAL A 49 3.68 -16.32 9.47
C VAL A 49 3.70 -16.95 8.08
N THR A 50 4.63 -16.51 7.24
CA THR A 50 4.84 -17.08 5.91
C THR A 50 6.04 -18.01 5.94
N ILE A 51 5.87 -19.22 5.41
CA ILE A 51 6.89 -20.26 5.35
C ILE A 51 7.25 -20.52 3.89
N ASP A 52 8.55 -20.66 3.64
CA ASP A 52 9.08 -21.09 2.36
C ASP A 52 8.89 -22.61 2.19
N ALA A 53 8.13 -23.00 1.17
CA ALA A 53 7.82 -24.39 0.84
C ALA A 53 8.71 -24.96 -0.28
N SER A 54 9.74 -24.23 -0.71
CA SER A 54 10.65 -24.65 -1.80
C SER A 54 11.66 -25.72 -1.38
N ALA A 55 11.93 -25.83 -0.07
CA ALA A 55 12.84 -26.80 0.53
C ALA A 55 12.08 -27.72 1.50
N ASP A 56 12.60 -28.92 1.75
CA ASP A 56 12.02 -29.89 2.69
C ASP A 56 12.28 -29.54 4.17
N THR A 57 12.66 -28.29 4.44
CA THR A 57 12.98 -27.79 5.78
C THR A 57 12.02 -26.66 6.14
N LEU A 58 11.49 -26.69 7.36
CA LEU A 58 10.65 -25.62 7.88
C LEU A 58 11.47 -24.32 8.03
N ARG A 59 11.29 -23.37 7.11
CA ARG A 59 11.98 -22.08 7.12
C ARG A 59 10.98 -20.94 6.97
N VAL A 60 11.02 -19.98 7.89
CA VAL A 60 10.25 -18.73 7.75
C VAL A 60 10.77 -17.99 6.53
N LEU A 61 9.87 -17.48 5.70
CA LEU A 61 10.23 -16.73 4.51
C LEU A 61 11.06 -15.50 4.90
N GLN A 62 12.24 -15.39 4.29
CA GLN A 62 13.10 -14.23 4.35
C GLN A 62 13.68 -14.02 2.96
N LEU A 63 13.01 -13.18 2.17
CA LEU A 63 13.51 -12.85 0.83
C LEU A 63 14.81 -12.07 0.94
N THR A 64 15.83 -12.52 0.21
CA THR A 64 17.06 -11.76 0.06
C THR A 64 16.89 -10.68 -1.00
N GLU A 65 17.79 -9.70 -1.00
CA GLU A 65 17.86 -8.68 -2.04
C GLU A 65 17.97 -9.32 -3.45
N GLN A 66 18.70 -10.43 -3.56
CA GLN A 66 18.89 -11.18 -4.80
C GLN A 66 17.60 -11.84 -5.29
N ASP A 67 16.78 -12.38 -4.39
CA ASP A 67 15.47 -12.97 -4.75
C ASP A 67 14.53 -11.90 -5.30
N VAL A 68 14.53 -10.72 -4.66
CA VAL A 68 13.74 -9.57 -5.09
C VAL A 68 14.21 -9.05 -6.45
N LEU A 69 15.52 -8.89 -6.64
CA LEU A 69 16.08 -8.47 -7.92
C LEU A 69 15.75 -9.46 -9.03
N SER A 70 15.88 -10.76 -8.77
CA SER A 70 15.53 -11.83 -9.71
C SER A 70 14.06 -11.76 -10.12
N ALA A 71 13.15 -11.56 -9.15
CA ALA A 71 11.72 -11.40 -9.40
C ALA A 71 11.42 -10.16 -10.27
N ILE A 72 12.11 -9.04 -10.03
CA ILE A 72 11.95 -7.80 -10.81
C ILE A 72 12.57 -7.94 -12.21
N HIS A 73 13.69 -8.63 -12.34
CA HIS A 73 14.33 -8.93 -13.63
C HIS A 73 13.41 -9.75 -14.54
N GLU A 74 12.69 -10.71 -13.97
CA GLU A 74 11.73 -11.52 -14.73
C GLU A 74 10.50 -10.71 -15.21
N ILE A 75 10.21 -9.55 -14.60
CA ILE A 75 9.09 -8.68 -14.99
C ILE A 75 9.51 -7.66 -16.04
N HIS A 76 10.60 -6.94 -15.77
CA HIS A 76 10.99 -5.74 -16.49
C HIS A 76 12.21 -5.96 -17.41
N GLY A 77 12.79 -7.15 -17.40
CA GLY A 77 14.03 -7.45 -18.10
C GLY A 77 15.27 -6.84 -17.43
N ASN A 78 16.46 -7.26 -17.87
CA ASN A 78 17.74 -6.85 -17.27
C ASN A 78 18.19 -5.43 -17.63
N HIS A 79 17.53 -4.76 -18.57
CA HIS A 79 18.07 -3.55 -19.23
C HIS A 79 17.69 -2.23 -18.56
N ILE A 80 16.78 -2.23 -17.59
CA ILE A 80 16.32 -1.00 -16.95
C ILE A 80 17.15 -0.75 -15.67
N PRO A 81 17.76 0.44 -15.49
CA PRO A 81 18.46 0.77 -14.26
C PRO A 81 17.48 0.75 -13.08
N LYS A 82 17.93 0.12 -11.99
CA LYS A 82 17.11 -0.13 -10.80
C LYS A 82 17.87 0.29 -9.56
N ASN A 83 17.16 0.92 -8.63
CA ASN A 83 17.67 1.20 -7.30
C ASN A 83 16.87 0.40 -6.28
N ILE A 84 17.53 -0.51 -5.58
CA ILE A 84 16.96 -1.26 -4.46
C ILE A 84 17.49 -0.67 -3.16
N SER A 85 16.57 -0.46 -2.22
CA SER A 85 16.90 0.06 -0.89
C SER A 85 16.00 -0.61 0.13
N LEU A 86 16.57 -1.09 1.23
CA LEU A 86 15.78 -1.56 2.36
C LEU A 86 15.20 -0.35 3.10
N LEU A 87 13.88 -0.30 3.15
CA LEU A 87 13.13 0.77 3.78
C LEU A 87 12.70 0.30 5.19
N THR A 88 13.27 0.93 6.20
CA THR A 88 12.97 0.68 7.62
C THR A 88 11.93 1.64 8.19
N GLU A 89 11.62 2.73 7.47
CA GLU A 89 10.66 3.76 7.88
C GLU A 89 9.67 4.07 6.76
N TYR A 90 8.48 4.56 7.10
CA TYR A 90 7.50 4.94 6.09
C TYR A 90 8.01 6.09 5.20
N ASP A 91 7.86 5.94 3.88
CA ASP A 91 8.19 6.99 2.91
C ASP A 91 6.94 7.82 2.55
N ALA A 92 6.92 8.54 1.42
CA ALA A 92 5.77 9.35 1.03
C ALA A 92 4.57 8.52 0.53
N TYR A 93 4.81 7.33 -0.03
CA TYR A 93 3.79 6.53 -0.74
C TYR A 93 3.47 5.21 -0.03
N TYR A 94 4.40 4.70 0.76
CA TYR A 94 4.26 3.60 1.70
C TYR A 94 3.93 4.14 3.09
N ILE A 95 2.74 4.73 3.25
CA ILE A 95 2.24 5.28 4.51
C ILE A 95 0.98 4.55 4.98
N SER A 96 0.82 4.39 6.29
CA SER A 96 -0.45 3.98 6.89
C SER A 96 -0.78 4.84 8.09
N LYS A 97 -2.03 5.30 8.20
CA LYS A 97 -2.49 6.15 9.30
C LYS A 97 -2.47 5.43 10.66
N ALA A 98 -2.57 4.10 10.65
CA ALA A 98 -2.67 3.26 11.84
C ALA A 98 -1.46 2.31 12.01
N GLY A 99 -0.39 2.48 11.22
CA GLY A 99 0.83 1.67 11.35
C GLY A 99 0.69 0.20 10.92
N HIS A 100 -0.35 -0.16 10.16
CA HIS A 100 -0.62 -1.54 9.76
C HIS A 100 0.23 -2.05 8.59
N LEU A 101 1.06 -1.19 7.99
CA LEU A 101 1.95 -1.61 6.90
C LEU A 101 3.21 -2.23 7.49
N PRO A 102 3.53 -3.48 7.15
CA PRO A 102 4.67 -4.16 7.75
C PRO A 102 5.98 -3.52 7.26
N LEU A 103 6.93 -3.36 8.18
CA LEU A 103 8.30 -2.91 7.97
C LEU A 103 9.26 -3.98 8.55
N PRO A 104 10.48 -4.15 8.02
CA PRO A 104 11.08 -3.46 6.87
C PRO A 104 10.53 -3.96 5.52
N VAL A 105 10.70 -3.17 4.46
CA VAL A 105 10.33 -3.56 3.07
C VAL A 105 11.42 -3.18 2.08
N TYR A 106 11.65 -4.00 1.06
CA TYR A 106 12.50 -3.62 -0.06
C TYR A 106 11.74 -2.67 -0.98
N ARG A 107 12.27 -1.47 -1.18
CA ARG A 107 11.80 -0.54 -2.20
C ARG A 107 12.69 -0.69 -3.44
N VAL A 108 12.08 -1.04 -4.56
CA VAL A 108 12.74 -1.14 -5.86
C VAL A 108 12.16 -0.07 -6.78
N ASN A 109 12.98 0.92 -7.12
CA ASN A 109 12.64 1.94 -8.11
C ASN A 109 13.15 1.49 -9.49
N ILE A 110 12.26 1.52 -10.46
CA ILE A 110 12.53 1.17 -11.85
C ILE A 110 12.51 2.46 -12.66
N ASP A 111 13.58 2.70 -13.41
CA ASP A 111 13.71 3.88 -14.27
C ASP A 111 13.04 3.65 -15.63
N ASN A 112 11.71 3.55 -15.63
CA ASN A 112 10.89 3.51 -16.84
C ASN A 112 10.08 4.82 -17.01
N GLU A 113 9.39 4.99 -18.15
CA GLU A 113 8.57 6.18 -18.41
C GLU A 113 7.56 6.48 -17.28
N ASP A 114 7.00 5.42 -16.67
CA ASP A 114 6.04 5.49 -15.58
C ASP A 114 6.67 5.53 -14.16
N LYS A 115 7.99 5.54 -14.04
CA LYS A 115 8.77 5.53 -12.78
C LYS A 115 8.22 4.55 -11.74
N ASP A 116 8.05 3.30 -12.14
CA ASP A 116 7.47 2.25 -11.31
C ASP A 116 8.28 2.02 -10.03
N THR A 117 7.58 2.02 -8.89
CA THR A 117 8.15 1.64 -7.59
C THR A 117 7.44 0.40 -7.06
N TYR A 118 8.23 -0.61 -6.68
CA TYR A 118 7.76 -1.81 -6.02
C TYR A 118 8.22 -1.84 -4.57
N TYR A 119 7.29 -2.05 -3.65
CA TYR A 119 7.55 -2.30 -2.25
C TYR A 119 7.30 -3.78 -1.97
N ILE A 120 8.32 -4.54 -1.58
CA ILE A 120 8.24 -5.98 -1.37
C ILE A 120 8.61 -6.28 0.08
N ASN A 121 7.70 -6.94 0.79
CA ASN A 121 7.95 -7.33 2.17
C ASN A 121 8.77 -8.64 2.22
N PRO A 122 9.94 -8.67 2.88
CA PRO A 122 10.81 -9.84 2.90
C PRO A 122 10.24 -11.01 3.70
N ALA A 123 9.45 -10.73 4.74
CA ALA A 123 8.90 -11.73 5.65
C ALA A 123 7.65 -12.42 5.10
N THR A 124 6.88 -11.73 4.25
CA THR A 124 5.58 -12.22 3.75
C THR A 124 5.52 -12.40 2.24
N GLY A 125 6.48 -11.87 1.49
CA GLY A 125 6.47 -11.89 0.01
C GLY A 125 5.38 -11.00 -0.60
N LYS A 126 4.59 -10.28 0.21
CA LYS A 126 3.58 -9.36 -0.30
C LYS A 126 4.27 -8.18 -0.98
N TYR A 127 3.72 -7.77 -2.12
CA TYR A 127 4.22 -6.62 -2.86
C TYR A 127 3.14 -5.56 -3.01
N ARG A 128 3.59 -4.31 -3.14
CA ARG A 128 2.77 -3.16 -3.55
C ARG A 128 3.48 -2.47 -4.69
N HIS A 129 2.73 -2.19 -5.75
CA HIS A 129 3.21 -1.46 -6.92
C HIS A 129 2.61 -0.05 -6.90
N VAL A 130 3.41 0.93 -7.27
CA VAL A 130 3.01 2.33 -7.40
C VAL A 130 3.67 2.88 -8.67
N ASN A 131 2.85 3.33 -9.61
CA ASN A 131 3.32 4.00 -10.82
C ASN A 131 3.10 5.52 -10.74
N ASN A 132 3.51 6.26 -11.77
CA ASN A 132 3.32 7.71 -11.82
C ASN A 132 1.83 8.13 -11.82
N HIS A 133 0.97 7.37 -12.50
CA HIS A 133 -0.48 7.64 -12.52
C HIS A 133 -1.11 7.51 -11.12
N ASP A 134 -0.74 6.48 -10.37
CA ASP A 134 -1.15 6.24 -8.99
C ASP A 134 -0.67 7.39 -8.09
N ARG A 135 0.54 7.91 -8.33
CA ARG A 135 1.04 9.09 -7.60
C ARG A 135 0.20 10.32 -7.88
N TRP A 136 -0.24 10.54 -9.12
CA TRP A 136 -1.17 11.63 -9.44
C TRP A 136 -2.50 11.45 -8.70
N GLY A 137 -3.08 10.26 -8.71
CA GLY A 137 -4.29 9.95 -7.94
C GLY A 137 -4.10 10.17 -6.43
N PHE A 138 -2.97 9.73 -5.90
CA PHE A 138 -2.57 9.97 -4.51
C PHE A 138 -2.52 11.47 -4.23
N TRP A 139 -1.82 12.28 -5.03
CA TRP A 139 -1.69 13.71 -4.78
C TRP A 139 -3.02 14.46 -4.94
N MET A 140 -3.82 14.15 -5.95
CA MET A 140 -5.10 14.82 -6.17
C MET A 140 -6.11 14.51 -5.06
N TYR A 141 -6.16 13.27 -4.58
CA TYR A 141 -7.17 12.84 -3.61
C TYR A 141 -6.63 12.72 -2.18
N GLN A 142 -5.59 11.91 -1.95
CA GLN A 142 -5.05 11.73 -0.61
C GLN A 142 -4.24 12.95 -0.16
N GLY A 143 -3.38 13.49 -1.02
CA GLY A 143 -2.53 14.65 -0.74
C GLY A 143 -3.31 15.95 -0.61
N LEU A 144 -3.98 16.41 -1.66
CA LEU A 144 -4.64 17.73 -1.69
C LEU A 144 -6.02 17.71 -1.00
N HIS A 145 -6.84 16.70 -1.28
CA HIS A 145 -8.22 16.67 -0.77
C HIS A 145 -8.30 16.19 0.68
N SER A 146 -7.52 15.16 1.06
CA SER A 146 -7.48 14.65 2.43
C SER A 146 -6.31 15.16 3.27
N LEU A 147 -5.40 15.97 2.69
CA LEU A 147 -4.19 16.47 3.35
C LEU A 147 -3.32 15.37 3.99
N LYS A 148 -3.32 14.17 3.42
CA LYS A 148 -2.53 13.01 3.85
C LYS A 148 -1.10 13.10 3.33
N ILE A 149 -0.40 14.13 3.78
CA ILE A 149 1.02 14.34 3.49
C ILE A 149 1.80 13.87 4.72
N LYS A 150 2.96 13.23 4.53
CA LYS A 150 3.77 12.68 5.63
C LYS A 150 3.98 13.69 6.77
N PHE A 151 4.36 14.93 6.43
CA PHE A 151 4.53 16.00 7.42
C PHE A 151 3.28 16.28 8.27
N LEU A 152 2.09 16.26 7.66
CA LEU A 152 0.82 16.50 8.38
C LEU A 152 0.37 15.27 9.18
N LEU A 153 0.74 14.08 8.73
CA LEU A 153 0.47 12.83 9.45
C LEU A 153 1.34 12.70 10.70
N ASP A 154 2.60 13.14 10.62
CA ASP A 154 3.52 13.16 11.75
C ASP A 154 3.05 14.15 12.84
N TYR A 155 2.26 15.19 12.48
CA TYR A 155 1.70 16.18 13.41
C TYR A 155 0.18 16.33 13.30
N PRO A 156 -0.63 15.50 14.00
CA PRO A 156 -2.09 15.51 13.91
C PRO A 156 -2.76 16.86 14.23
N TRP A 157 -2.14 17.68 15.09
CA TRP A 157 -2.64 18.99 15.45
C TRP A 157 -2.54 20.00 14.28
N VAL A 158 -1.46 19.94 13.50
CA VAL A 158 -1.27 20.79 12.30
C VAL A 158 -2.32 20.43 11.26
N TRP A 159 -2.52 19.13 11.02
CA TRP A 159 -3.56 18.65 10.11
C TRP A 159 -4.94 19.17 10.50
N THR A 160 -5.25 19.10 11.80
CA THR A 160 -6.53 19.58 12.34
C THR A 160 -6.70 21.08 12.09
N LEU A 161 -5.69 21.89 12.41
CA LEU A 161 -5.73 23.35 12.19
C LEU A 161 -5.99 23.67 10.72
N VAL A 162 -5.22 23.09 9.79
CA VAL A 162 -5.36 23.36 8.36
C VAL A 162 -6.75 22.94 7.85
N MET A 163 -7.26 21.79 8.29
CA MET A 163 -8.60 21.34 7.92
C MET A 163 -9.69 22.26 8.41
N TRP A 164 -9.64 22.68 9.68
CA TRP A 164 -10.61 23.63 10.22
C TRP A 164 -10.56 24.97 9.50
N THR A 165 -9.38 25.47 9.13
CA THR A 165 -9.24 26.70 8.33
C THR A 165 -9.88 26.56 6.96
N LEU A 166 -9.65 25.46 6.25
CA LEU A 166 -10.26 25.21 4.94
C LEU A 166 -11.79 25.07 5.03
N LEU A 167 -12.29 24.35 6.02
CA LEU A 167 -13.73 24.15 6.23
C LEU A 167 -14.44 25.45 6.60
N THR A 168 -13.89 26.21 7.53
CA THR A 168 -14.46 27.50 7.95
C THR A 168 -14.38 28.54 6.84
N GLY A 169 -13.27 28.60 6.10
CA GLY A 169 -13.14 29.43 4.91
C GLY A 169 -14.18 29.08 3.84
N GLY A 170 -14.31 27.79 3.51
CA GLY A 170 -15.33 27.31 2.57
C GLY A 170 -16.76 27.61 3.04
N ALA A 171 -17.04 27.49 4.34
CA ALA A 171 -18.35 27.81 4.91
C ALA A 171 -18.68 29.30 4.78
N VAL A 172 -17.71 30.19 5.05
CA VAL A 172 -17.89 31.64 4.88
C VAL A 172 -18.15 32.01 3.42
N VAL A 173 -17.39 31.42 2.49
CA VAL A 173 -17.60 31.64 1.05
C VAL A 173 -18.97 31.14 0.61
N SER A 174 -19.36 29.93 1.02
CA SER A 174 -20.70 29.37 0.72
C SER A 174 -21.82 30.25 1.27
N LEU A 175 -21.72 30.68 2.53
CA LEU A 175 -22.70 31.56 3.16
C LEU A 175 -22.79 32.90 2.42
N SER A 176 -21.66 33.48 2.02
CA SER A 176 -21.65 34.73 1.26
C SER A 176 -22.34 34.57 -0.10
N GLY A 177 -22.13 33.44 -0.80
CA GLY A 177 -22.79 33.12 -2.05
C GLY A 177 -24.31 32.96 -1.89
N VAL A 178 -24.75 32.26 -0.84
CA VAL A 178 -26.18 32.11 -0.53
C VAL A 178 -26.83 33.47 -0.23
N VAL A 179 -26.17 34.32 0.57
CA VAL A 179 -26.69 35.66 0.92
C VAL A 179 -26.81 36.53 -0.34
N LEU A 180 -25.79 36.55 -1.20
CA LEU A 180 -25.83 37.30 -2.46
C LEU A 180 -26.90 36.77 -3.41
N GLY A 181 -27.01 35.45 -3.57
CA GLY A 181 -28.03 34.80 -4.39
C GLY A 181 -29.45 35.10 -3.90
N TYR A 182 -29.68 34.98 -2.59
CA TYR A 182 -30.97 35.33 -1.97
C TYR A 182 -31.33 36.80 -2.22
N ARG A 183 -30.39 37.73 -1.99
CA ARG A 183 -30.61 39.16 -2.24
C ARG A 183 -30.96 39.43 -3.70
N TYR A 184 -30.26 38.80 -4.64
CA TYR A 184 -30.53 38.95 -6.06
C TYR A 184 -31.94 38.49 -6.45
N VAL A 185 -32.34 37.30 -6.01
CA VAL A 185 -33.68 36.73 -6.28
C VAL A 185 -34.77 37.58 -5.64
N ALA A 186 -34.60 38.01 -4.38
CA ALA A 186 -35.55 38.87 -3.68
C ALA A 186 -35.75 40.21 -4.40
N HIS A 187 -34.66 40.84 -4.87
CA HIS A 187 -34.74 42.07 -5.68
C HIS A 187 -35.48 41.85 -7.00
N LYS A 188 -35.23 40.75 -7.71
CA LYS A 188 -35.91 40.38 -8.97
C LYS A 188 -37.40 40.14 -8.75
N CYS A 189 -37.78 39.37 -7.73
CA CYS A 189 -39.19 39.10 -7.40
C CYS A 189 -39.95 40.38 -7.03
N ARG A 190 -39.31 41.32 -6.32
CA ARG A 190 -39.93 42.60 -5.99
C ARG A 190 -40.17 43.48 -7.23
N LYS A 191 -39.27 43.42 -8.22
CA LYS A 191 -39.41 44.16 -9.49
C LYS A 191 -40.47 43.55 -10.41
N LEU A 192 -40.72 42.24 -10.34
CA LEU A 192 -41.78 41.56 -11.09
C LEU A 192 -43.18 41.77 -10.52
N LYS A 193 -43.28 42.20 -9.25
CA LYS A 193 -44.53 42.52 -8.56
C LYS A 193 -44.96 43.99 -8.69
N SER A 194 -44.11 44.84 -9.25
CA SER A 194 -44.38 46.25 -9.57
C SER A 194 -44.62 46.40 -11.06
#